data_AF-A0A5P1X0U4-F1
#
_entry.id   AF-A0A5P1X0U4-F1
#
_cell.length_a   1.000
_cell.length_b   1.000
_cell.length_c   1.000
_cell.angle_alpha   90.00
_cell.angle_beta   90.00
_cell.angle_gamma   90.00
#
_symmetry.space_group_name_H-M   'P 1'
#
loop_
_entity.id
_entity.type
_entity.pdbx_description
1 polymer ?
#
loop_
_entity_poly.entity_id
_entity_poly.type
_entity_poly.pdbx_seq_one_letter_code
_entity_poly.pdbx_strand_id
1 'polypeptide(L)'
;MKNNNLGTIYLNKRAEYNKYNGVYALGTFLNTDATRLTGHATQLVPTDRTIANFDTLSDTGYTKASFEETADLYQVDSNEVKELISEMRNGESMQVVAEVAEFLEGVGKQQPEHTVHVTEVLAADKTTYYFLQAGASALEASNNALRESDSQYDYTLFTGNGANVNIIEDPMALFVLEYLNHTLDKHLSPADILETSEIGQAFDKETNSNLILLIIHVR
;
A
#
# COMPACT_ATOMS: atom_id res chain seq x y z
N MET A 1 19.30 -2.23 9.58
CA MET A 1 19.65 -1.29 10.67
C MET A 1 18.41 -0.46 10.99
N LYS A 2 17.88 -0.49 12.22
CA LYS A 2 16.74 0.36 12.61
C LYS A 2 17.19 1.84 12.55
N ASN A 3 16.44 2.67 11.82
CA ASN A 3 16.81 4.06 11.55
C ASN A 3 16.42 4.97 12.72
N ASN A 4 17.39 5.60 13.38
CA ASN A 4 17.16 6.51 14.51
C ASN A 4 16.43 7.82 14.13
N ASN A 5 16.23 8.10 12.83
CA ASN A 5 15.53 9.29 12.33
C ASN A 5 14.10 9.00 11.84
N LEU A 6 13.57 7.77 12.05
CA LEU A 6 12.27 7.34 11.53
C LEU A 6 11.16 8.32 11.90
N GLY A 7 11.07 8.76 13.15
CA GLY A 7 9.98 9.65 13.57
C GLY A 7 10.08 11.08 13.02
N THR A 8 11.27 11.62 12.77
CA THR A 8 11.42 12.93 12.10
C THR A 8 10.97 12.86 10.64
N ILE A 9 11.39 11.81 9.91
CA ILE A 9 10.99 11.58 8.53
C ILE A 9 9.47 11.39 8.45
N TYR A 10 8.93 10.57 9.34
CA TYR A 10 7.49 10.31 9.43
C TYR A 10 6.70 11.59 9.76
N LEU A 11 7.15 12.44 10.69
CA LEU A 11 6.44 13.67 11.04
C LEU A 11 6.38 14.67 9.88
N ASN A 12 7.50 14.83 9.17
CA ASN A 12 7.56 15.73 8.02
C ASN A 12 6.61 15.27 6.93
N LYS A 13 6.63 13.97 6.63
CA LYS A 13 5.75 13.37 5.60
C LYS A 13 4.28 13.39 6.01
N ARG A 14 3.99 13.08 7.29
CA ARG A 14 2.64 13.18 7.87
C ARG A 14 2.07 14.59 7.74
N ALA A 15 2.88 15.64 7.86
CA ALA A 15 2.41 17.02 7.74
C ALA A 15 1.85 17.34 6.34
N GLU A 16 2.31 16.65 5.30
CA GLU A 16 1.81 16.84 3.92
C GLU A 16 0.36 16.38 3.78
N TYR A 17 -0.04 15.39 4.56
CA TYR A 17 -1.41 14.90 4.63
C TYR A 17 -2.36 15.81 5.42
N ASN A 18 -1.83 16.72 6.24
CA ASN A 18 -2.64 17.70 6.98
C ASN A 18 -3.05 18.92 6.13
N LYS A 19 -2.63 19.00 4.85
CA LYS A 19 -2.94 20.13 3.96
C LYS A 19 -4.44 20.33 3.72
N TYR A 20 -5.27 19.29 3.87
CA TYR A 20 -6.71 19.35 3.63
C TYR A 20 -7.54 19.20 4.92
N ASN A 21 -7.16 19.89 6.00
CA ASN A 21 -7.88 19.90 7.29
C ASN A 21 -8.11 18.50 7.89
N GLY A 22 -7.15 17.59 7.71
CA GLY A 22 -7.23 16.21 8.20
C GLY A 22 -7.89 15.22 7.23
N VAL A 23 -8.32 15.67 6.05
CA VAL A 23 -8.72 14.78 4.95
C VAL A 23 -7.47 14.31 4.22
N TYR A 24 -7.23 13.00 4.22
CA TYR A 24 -6.13 12.41 3.47
C TYR A 24 -6.50 12.42 1.97
N ALA A 25 -5.78 13.20 1.15
CA ALA A 25 -5.93 13.20 -0.31
C ALA A 25 -5.26 11.95 -0.93
N LEU A 26 -5.68 10.78 -0.47
CA LEU A 26 -5.27 9.48 -0.97
C LEU A 26 -6.32 8.97 -1.97
N GLY A 27 -5.84 8.57 -3.14
CA GLY A 27 -6.64 7.79 -4.09
C GLY A 27 -6.21 6.32 -4.03
N THR A 28 -7.16 5.40 -3.97
CA THR A 28 -6.97 3.96 -4.12
C THR A 28 -7.13 3.55 -5.59
N PHE A 29 -6.16 2.81 -6.11
CA PHE A 29 -6.12 2.36 -7.50
C PHE A 29 -5.82 0.87 -7.54
N LEU A 30 -6.39 0.16 -8.50
CA LEU A 30 -6.20 -1.28 -8.62
C LEU A 30 -6.05 -1.73 -10.07
N ASN A 31 -5.54 -2.93 -10.26
CA ASN A 31 -5.65 -3.66 -11.51
C ASN A 31 -5.75 -5.17 -11.23
N THR A 32 -6.77 -5.81 -11.80
CA THR A 32 -7.01 -7.26 -11.72
C THR A 32 -7.08 -7.91 -13.11
N ASP A 33 -6.80 -7.15 -14.18
CA ASP A 33 -6.78 -7.64 -15.54
C ASP A 33 -5.47 -8.39 -15.80
N ALA A 34 -5.55 -9.72 -15.78
CA ALA A 34 -4.42 -10.62 -16.00
C ALA A 34 -3.67 -10.36 -17.32
N THR A 35 -4.30 -9.74 -18.33
CA THR A 35 -3.63 -9.40 -19.58
C THR A 35 -2.71 -8.18 -19.47
N ARG A 36 -2.87 -7.39 -18.41
CA ARG A 36 -2.12 -6.14 -18.14
C ARG A 36 -1.18 -6.27 -16.94
N LEU A 37 -1.31 -7.33 -16.15
CA LEU A 37 -0.46 -7.68 -15.01
C LEU A 37 0.79 -8.43 -15.48
N THR A 38 1.66 -7.74 -16.21
CA THR A 38 2.94 -8.29 -16.70
C THR A 38 4.04 -8.25 -15.64
N GLY A 39 3.79 -7.54 -14.52
CA GLY A 39 4.76 -7.22 -13.49
C GLY A 39 5.61 -5.99 -13.80
N HIS A 40 5.49 -5.39 -14.98
CA HIS A 40 6.24 -4.20 -15.37
C HIS A 40 5.31 -3.06 -15.78
N ALA A 41 5.52 -1.89 -15.19
CA ALA A 41 4.78 -0.65 -15.51
C ALA A 41 3.27 -0.88 -15.66
N THR A 42 2.69 -1.70 -14.77
CA THR A 42 1.27 -2.03 -14.81
C THR A 42 0.47 -0.79 -14.44
N GLN A 43 -0.39 -0.38 -15.36
CA GLN A 43 -1.29 0.74 -15.16
C GLN A 43 -2.39 0.37 -14.17
N LEU A 44 -2.53 1.13 -13.09
CA LEU A 44 -3.65 1.02 -12.17
C LEU A 44 -4.79 1.94 -12.59
N VAL A 45 -6.01 1.58 -12.22
CA VAL A 45 -7.24 2.35 -12.47
C VAL A 45 -7.89 2.76 -11.15
N PRO A 46 -8.50 3.97 -11.07
CA PRO A 46 -9.12 4.44 -9.85
C PRO A 46 -10.32 3.56 -9.48
N THR A 47 -10.49 3.29 -8.19
CA THR A 47 -11.70 2.67 -7.66
C THR A 47 -12.87 3.66 -7.66
N ASP A 48 -14.10 3.16 -7.49
CA ASP A 48 -15.29 4.02 -7.32
C ASP A 48 -15.16 4.96 -6.12
N ARG A 49 -14.52 4.49 -5.04
CA ARG A 49 -14.19 5.32 -3.87
C ARG A 49 -13.28 6.48 -4.25
N THR A 50 -12.26 6.22 -5.04
CA THR A 50 -11.33 7.26 -5.51
C THR A 50 -12.03 8.26 -6.42
N ILE A 51 -12.95 7.80 -7.27
CA ILE A 51 -13.77 8.69 -8.10
C ILE A 51 -14.64 9.60 -7.22
N ALA A 52 -15.29 9.05 -6.19
CA ALA A 52 -16.06 9.86 -5.23
C ALA A 52 -15.17 10.85 -4.43
N ASN A 53 -13.94 10.47 -4.12
CA ASN A 53 -12.96 11.37 -3.51
C ASN A 53 -12.56 12.51 -4.45
N PHE A 54 -12.39 12.26 -5.76
CA PHE A 54 -12.16 13.32 -6.75
C PHE A 54 -13.30 14.34 -6.75
N ASP A 55 -14.55 13.89 -6.65
CA ASP A 55 -15.69 14.80 -6.61
C ASP A 55 -15.68 15.67 -5.35
N THR A 56 -15.32 15.07 -4.20
CA THR A 56 -15.23 15.76 -2.90
C THR A 56 -14.09 16.78 -2.85
N LEU A 57 -12.97 16.50 -3.52
CA LEU A 57 -11.77 17.35 -3.53
C LEU A 57 -11.68 18.23 -4.79
N SER A 58 -12.71 18.26 -5.62
CA SER A 58 -12.69 18.98 -6.90
C SER A 58 -12.38 20.47 -6.77
N ASP A 59 -12.85 21.12 -5.70
CA ASP A 59 -12.56 22.53 -5.38
C ASP A 59 -11.08 22.80 -5.07
N THR A 60 -10.27 21.76 -4.81
CA THR A 60 -8.82 21.87 -4.61
C THR A 60 -8.03 21.64 -5.91
N GLY A 61 -8.71 21.39 -7.03
CA GLY A 61 -8.11 21.09 -8.33
C GLY A 61 -7.80 19.61 -8.56
N TYR A 62 -8.05 18.74 -7.58
CA TYR A 62 -7.89 17.29 -7.72
C TYR A 62 -9.15 16.70 -8.33
N THR A 63 -9.07 16.30 -9.60
CA THR A 63 -10.21 15.83 -10.37
C THR A 63 -9.86 14.55 -11.14
N LYS A 64 -10.89 13.88 -11.67
CA LYS A 64 -10.69 12.79 -12.62
C LYS A 64 -9.86 13.22 -13.84
N ALA A 65 -10.07 14.43 -14.34
CA ALA A 65 -9.35 14.95 -15.51
C ALA A 65 -7.84 15.10 -15.22
N SER A 66 -7.47 15.63 -14.05
CA SER A 66 -6.06 15.74 -13.66
C SER A 66 -5.37 14.38 -13.51
N PHE A 67 -6.11 13.35 -13.07
CA PHE A 67 -5.62 11.96 -13.08
C PHE A 67 -5.36 11.46 -14.51
N GLU A 68 -6.31 11.66 -15.43
CA GLU A 68 -6.18 11.19 -16.82
C GLU A 68 -4.98 11.84 -17.54
N GLU A 69 -4.67 13.09 -17.23
CA GLU A 69 -3.49 13.81 -17.75
C GLU A 69 -2.16 13.29 -17.19
N THR A 70 -2.18 12.62 -16.03
CA THR A 70 -0.99 12.15 -15.30
C THR A 70 -1.02 10.64 -15.02
N ALA A 71 -1.69 9.88 -15.89
CA ALA A 71 -1.95 8.46 -15.69
C ALA A 71 -0.66 7.61 -15.47
N ASP A 72 0.47 8.05 -16.04
CA ASP A 72 1.78 7.41 -15.91
C ASP A 72 2.33 7.42 -14.48
N LEU A 73 1.89 8.36 -13.65
CA LEU A 73 2.18 8.42 -12.22
C LEU A 73 1.54 7.27 -11.45
N TYR A 74 0.52 6.62 -12.01
CA TYR A 74 -0.27 5.58 -11.33
C TYR A 74 0.00 4.19 -11.93
N GLN A 75 1.29 3.93 -12.16
CA GLN A 75 1.79 2.63 -12.56
C GLN A 75 2.62 2.02 -11.44
N VAL A 76 2.65 0.71 -11.38
CA VAL A 76 3.50 -0.03 -10.45
C VAL A 76 4.40 -1.01 -11.21
N ASP A 77 5.53 -1.35 -10.63
CA ASP A 77 6.38 -2.44 -11.09
C ASP A 77 6.51 -3.43 -9.92
N SER A 78 6.10 -4.67 -10.17
CA SER A 78 6.10 -5.76 -9.19
C SER A 78 7.02 -6.89 -9.63
N ASN A 79 7.93 -6.65 -10.57
CA ASN A 79 8.83 -7.70 -11.05
C ASN A 79 9.79 -8.15 -9.94
N GLU A 80 10.35 -7.21 -9.17
CA GLU A 80 11.22 -7.52 -8.03
C GLU A 80 10.47 -8.34 -6.96
N VAL A 81 9.19 -8.04 -6.73
CA VAL A 81 8.33 -8.79 -5.80
C VAL A 81 8.12 -10.23 -6.28
N LYS A 82 7.78 -10.37 -7.56
CA LYS A 82 7.58 -11.68 -8.20
C LYS A 82 8.86 -12.52 -8.14
N GLU A 83 10.01 -11.92 -8.39
CA GLU A 83 11.32 -12.57 -8.31
C GLU A 83 11.67 -12.97 -6.87
N LEU A 84 11.46 -12.08 -5.89
CA LEU A 84 11.70 -12.36 -4.47
C LEU A 84 10.89 -13.57 -3.98
N ILE A 85 9.58 -13.61 -4.28
CA ILE A 85 8.70 -14.71 -3.88
C ILE A 85 9.07 -16.00 -4.62
N SER A 86 9.46 -15.90 -5.90
CA SER A 86 9.96 -17.04 -6.68
C SER A 86 11.21 -17.64 -6.06
N GLU A 87 12.18 -16.81 -5.64
CA GLU A 87 13.40 -17.26 -4.97
C GLU A 87 13.12 -17.95 -3.63
N MET A 88 12.22 -17.40 -2.81
CA MET A 88 11.75 -18.03 -1.58
C MET A 88 11.13 -19.42 -1.83
N ARG A 89 10.60 -19.63 -3.04
CA ARG A 89 9.95 -20.86 -3.49
C ARG A 89 10.85 -21.69 -4.42
N ASN A 90 12.17 -21.56 -4.31
CA ASN A 90 13.15 -22.32 -5.07
C ASN A 90 13.00 -22.18 -6.60
N GLY A 91 12.66 -20.98 -7.07
CA GLY A 91 12.52 -20.65 -8.49
C GLY A 91 11.19 -21.10 -9.11
N GLU A 92 10.16 -21.35 -8.30
CA GLU A 92 8.82 -21.65 -8.81
C GLU A 92 8.26 -20.46 -9.60
N SER A 93 7.53 -20.75 -10.68
CA SER A 93 6.90 -19.71 -11.50
C SER A 93 5.78 -19.03 -10.72
N MET A 94 5.81 -17.71 -10.71
CA MET A 94 4.87 -16.84 -10.02
C MET A 94 4.09 -16.00 -11.02
N GLN A 95 2.80 -15.79 -10.75
CA GLN A 95 1.94 -14.90 -11.53
C GLN A 95 1.42 -13.78 -10.64
N VAL A 96 1.55 -12.52 -11.08
CA VAL A 96 0.84 -11.40 -10.46
C VAL A 96 -0.62 -11.46 -10.91
N VAL A 97 -1.56 -11.49 -9.97
CA VAL A 97 -3.01 -11.63 -10.27
C VAL A 97 -3.84 -10.44 -9.82
N ALA A 98 -3.32 -9.62 -8.91
CA ALA A 98 -3.86 -8.31 -8.59
C ALA A 98 -2.79 -7.37 -8.07
N GLU A 99 -2.98 -6.08 -8.30
CA GLU A 99 -2.20 -5.01 -7.70
C GLU A 99 -3.15 -3.94 -7.18
N VAL A 100 -2.90 -3.45 -5.97
CA VAL A 100 -3.64 -2.35 -5.37
C VAL A 100 -2.66 -1.37 -4.77
N ALA A 101 -2.77 -0.10 -5.13
CA ALA A 101 -1.97 0.96 -4.54
C ALA A 101 -2.81 2.15 -4.10
N GLU A 102 -2.47 2.74 -2.96
CA GLU A 102 -2.87 4.09 -2.61
C GLU A 102 -1.74 5.05 -2.93
N PHE A 103 -2.09 6.19 -3.53
CA PHE A 103 -1.15 7.26 -3.82
C PHE A 103 -1.64 8.57 -3.23
N LEU A 104 -0.69 9.36 -2.71
CA LEU A 104 -0.95 10.77 -2.41
C LEU A 104 -1.17 11.55 -3.71
N GLU A 105 -2.17 12.44 -3.66
CA GLU A 105 -2.49 13.40 -4.72
C GLU A 105 -1.25 14.14 -5.25
N GLY A 106 -1.15 14.25 -6.58
CA GLY A 106 -0.06 14.97 -7.26
C GLY A 106 1.32 14.30 -7.19
N VAL A 107 1.47 13.20 -6.45
CA VAL A 107 2.76 12.51 -6.24
C VAL A 107 2.81 11.18 -6.99
N GLY A 108 1.76 10.35 -6.88
CA GLY A 108 1.74 9.02 -7.52
C GLY A 108 2.94 8.15 -7.08
N LYS A 109 3.46 7.35 -8.02
CA LYS A 109 4.59 6.43 -7.82
C LYS A 109 5.95 7.11 -7.62
N GLN A 110 6.04 8.43 -7.79
CA GLN A 110 7.32 9.14 -7.79
C GLN A 110 8.00 9.19 -6.43
N GLN A 111 7.23 9.03 -5.34
CA GLN A 111 7.74 9.04 -3.98
C GLN A 111 7.15 7.84 -3.22
N PRO A 112 7.88 6.70 -3.20
CA PRO A 112 7.41 5.45 -2.58
C PRO A 112 7.00 5.58 -1.10
N GLU A 113 7.50 6.59 -0.38
CA GLU A 113 7.07 6.91 0.98
C GLU A 113 5.61 7.40 1.12
N HIS A 114 5.01 7.80 0.01
CA HIS A 114 3.67 8.34 -0.07
C HIS A 114 2.71 7.31 -0.68
N THR A 115 3.14 6.06 -0.74
CA THR A 115 2.35 4.96 -1.31
C THR A 115 2.13 3.84 -0.29
N VAL A 116 1.00 3.16 -0.46
CA VAL A 116 0.72 1.85 0.12
C VAL A 116 0.39 0.92 -1.03
N HIS A 117 1.26 -0.04 -1.32
CA HIS A 117 1.11 -0.95 -2.44
C HIS A 117 1.04 -2.39 -1.93
N VAL A 118 0.03 -3.13 -2.38
CA VAL A 118 -0.11 -4.56 -2.15
C VAL A 118 -0.19 -5.30 -3.48
N THR A 119 0.72 -6.24 -3.68
CA THR A 119 0.75 -7.15 -4.83
C THR A 119 0.24 -8.52 -4.41
N GLU A 120 -0.75 -9.06 -5.14
CA GLU A 120 -1.19 -10.45 -5.01
C GLU A 120 -0.48 -11.32 -6.04
N VAL A 121 0.21 -12.34 -5.56
CA VAL A 121 1.01 -13.28 -6.36
C VAL A 121 0.50 -14.70 -6.15
N LEU A 122 0.30 -15.43 -7.25
CA LEU A 122 -0.17 -16.80 -7.27
C LEU A 122 0.94 -17.74 -7.76
N ALA A 123 1.21 -18.79 -6.97
CA ALA A 123 2.11 -19.87 -7.34
C ALA A 123 1.40 -20.93 -8.23
N ALA A 124 2.16 -21.85 -8.82
CA ALA A 124 1.60 -22.87 -9.72
C ALA A 124 0.69 -23.86 -8.99
N ASP A 125 0.95 -24.12 -7.71
CA ASP A 125 0.10 -24.92 -6.82
C ASP A 125 -1.15 -24.19 -6.31
N LYS A 126 -1.38 -22.96 -6.78
CA LYS A 126 -2.45 -22.03 -6.37
C LYS A 126 -2.30 -21.45 -4.96
N THR A 127 -1.12 -21.56 -4.36
CA THR A 127 -0.80 -20.82 -3.13
C THR A 127 -0.77 -19.32 -3.44
N THR A 128 -1.38 -18.52 -2.58
CA THR A 128 -1.44 -17.06 -2.74
C THR A 128 -0.52 -16.38 -1.74
N TYR A 129 0.20 -15.37 -2.22
CA TYR A 129 1.07 -14.50 -1.44
C TYR A 129 0.62 -13.05 -1.63
N TYR A 130 0.61 -12.30 -0.53
CA TYR A 130 0.44 -10.85 -0.55
C TYR A 130 1.74 -10.19 -0.13
N PHE A 131 2.22 -9.25 -0.93
CA PHE A 131 3.38 -8.43 -0.62
C PHE A 131 2.95 -6.98 -0.39
N LEU A 132 3.13 -6.49 0.83
CA LEU A 132 2.95 -5.09 1.18
C LEU A 132 4.28 -4.35 1.03
N GLN A 133 4.24 -3.21 0.35
CA GLN A 133 5.27 -2.17 0.40
C GLN A 133 4.61 -0.83 0.67
N ALA A 134 5.00 -0.17 1.76
CA ALA A 134 4.38 1.09 2.14
C ALA A 134 5.34 2.07 2.81
N GLY A 135 5.17 3.35 2.54
CA GLY A 135 5.73 4.38 3.40
C GLY A 135 4.98 4.48 4.73
N ALA A 136 5.70 4.71 5.84
CA ALA A 136 5.09 4.72 7.17
C ALA A 136 3.93 5.73 7.31
N SER A 137 4.07 6.94 6.77
CA SER A 137 3.03 7.97 6.84
C SER A 137 1.82 7.65 5.96
N ALA A 138 2.07 7.10 4.75
CA ALA A 138 1.01 6.63 3.87
C ALA A 138 0.23 5.48 4.53
N LEU A 139 0.94 4.52 5.12
CA LEU A 139 0.35 3.39 5.83
C LEU A 139 -0.49 3.81 7.04
N GLU A 140 -0.05 4.80 7.81
CA GLU A 140 -0.87 5.36 8.89
C GLU A 140 -2.16 5.99 8.34
N ALA A 141 -2.04 6.77 7.27
CA ALA A 141 -3.18 7.41 6.64
C ALA A 141 -4.19 6.38 6.12
N SER A 142 -3.75 5.35 5.41
CA SER A 142 -4.59 4.23 4.95
C SER A 142 -5.25 3.50 6.13
N ASN A 143 -4.50 3.23 7.21
CA ASN A 143 -5.03 2.60 8.42
C ASN A 143 -6.13 3.45 9.08
N ASN A 144 -5.93 4.78 9.17
CA ASN A 144 -6.94 5.67 9.74
C ASN A 144 -8.18 5.75 8.85
N ALA A 145 -8.00 5.87 7.53
CA ALA A 145 -9.10 5.88 6.57
C ALA A 145 -9.93 4.59 6.61
N LEU A 146 -9.29 3.44 6.86
CA LEU A 146 -9.96 2.16 7.03
C LEU A 146 -10.79 2.11 8.33
N ARG A 147 -10.23 2.59 9.44
CA ARG A 147 -10.94 2.71 10.75
C ARG A 147 -12.15 3.63 10.67
N GLU A 148 -12.08 4.69 9.87
CA GLU A 148 -13.22 5.58 9.65
C GLU A 148 -14.31 4.94 8.78
N SER A 149 -13.94 4.09 7.81
CA SER A 149 -14.89 3.41 6.93
C SER A 149 -15.50 2.14 7.55
N ASP A 150 -14.82 1.50 8.50
CA ASP A 150 -15.26 0.25 9.10
C ASP A 150 -15.22 0.28 10.64
N SER A 151 -16.40 0.33 11.25
CA SER A 151 -16.58 0.33 12.69
C SER A 151 -16.10 -0.94 13.42
N GLN A 152 -15.87 -2.05 12.69
CA GLN A 152 -15.37 -3.31 13.25
C GLN A 152 -13.84 -3.39 13.23
N TYR A 153 -13.18 -2.53 12.46
CA TYR A 153 -11.73 -2.45 12.35
C TYR A 153 -11.15 -1.42 13.34
N ASP A 154 -10.41 -1.88 14.36
CA ASP A 154 -9.78 -1.00 15.36
C ASP A 154 -8.29 -1.32 15.61
N TYR A 155 -7.61 -1.87 14.60
CA TYR A 155 -6.18 -2.11 14.74
C TYR A 155 -5.38 -0.81 14.67
N THR A 156 -4.41 -0.70 15.58
CA THR A 156 -3.45 0.41 15.62
C THR A 156 -2.10 -0.09 15.10
N LEU A 157 -1.61 0.49 14.01
CA LEU A 157 -0.31 0.11 13.43
C LEU A 157 0.87 0.95 13.95
N PHE A 158 0.58 2.11 14.54
CA PHE A 158 1.60 3.07 14.97
C PHE A 158 1.33 3.55 16.39
N THR A 159 2.38 3.63 17.20
CA THR A 159 2.33 4.26 18.54
C THR A 159 3.48 5.23 18.70
N GLY A 160 3.34 6.19 19.62
CA GLY A 160 4.45 7.04 20.02
C GLY A 160 4.07 8.49 20.29
N ASN A 161 5.09 9.33 20.43
CA ASN A 161 4.93 10.76 20.70
C ASN A 161 5.88 11.60 19.82
N GLY A 162 5.32 12.46 18.98
CA GLY A 162 6.12 13.35 18.14
C GLY A 162 7.16 12.59 17.30
N ALA A 163 8.45 12.82 17.58
CA ALA A 163 9.58 12.27 16.82
C ALA A 163 9.95 10.82 17.15
N ASN A 164 9.24 10.16 18.07
CA ASN A 164 9.41 8.74 18.36
C ASN A 164 8.15 8.00 17.92
N VAL A 165 8.19 7.39 16.74
CA VAL A 165 7.10 6.59 16.17
C VAL A 165 7.55 5.16 16.09
N ASN A 166 6.78 4.26 16.68
CA ASN A 166 6.99 2.82 16.68
C ASN A 166 5.92 2.15 15.83
N ILE A 167 6.35 1.21 15.00
CA ILE A 167 5.47 0.33 14.26
C ILE A 167 5.07 -0.81 15.19
N ILE A 168 3.77 -1.10 15.28
CA ILE A 168 3.26 -2.32 15.92
C ILE A 168 3.17 -3.38 14.83
N GLU A 169 4.00 -4.41 14.93
CA GLU A 169 4.17 -5.40 13.87
C GLU A 169 3.01 -6.41 13.84
N ASP A 170 2.55 -6.87 15.00
CA ASP A 170 1.48 -7.88 15.15
C ASP A 170 0.21 -7.62 14.32
N PRO A 171 -0.39 -6.40 14.31
CA PRO A 171 -1.59 -6.14 13.54
C PRO A 171 -1.36 -5.90 12.04
N MET A 172 -0.11 -5.89 11.56
CA MET A 172 0.18 -5.48 10.17
C MET A 172 -0.45 -6.42 9.14
N ALA A 173 -0.40 -7.72 9.39
CA ALA A 173 -1.03 -8.68 8.50
C ALA A 173 -2.55 -8.52 8.48
N LEU A 174 -3.16 -8.19 9.64
CA LEU A 174 -4.59 -7.96 9.77
C LEU A 174 -5.04 -6.71 9.01
N PHE A 175 -4.24 -5.65 9.03
CA PHE A 175 -4.45 -4.49 8.17
C PHE A 175 -4.46 -4.89 6.70
N VAL A 176 -3.47 -5.66 6.23
CA VAL A 176 -3.39 -6.05 4.81
C VAL A 176 -4.60 -6.87 4.38
N LEU A 177 -5.04 -7.83 5.19
CA LEU A 177 -6.24 -8.62 4.88
C LEU A 177 -7.48 -7.73 4.78
N GLU A 178 -7.70 -6.85 5.76
CA GLU A 178 -8.87 -5.97 5.76
C GLU A 178 -8.82 -4.97 4.61
N TYR A 179 -7.65 -4.39 4.35
CA TYR A 179 -7.41 -3.51 3.22
C TYR A 179 -7.74 -4.19 1.89
N LEU A 180 -7.33 -5.45 1.70
CA LEU A 180 -7.67 -6.22 0.50
C LEU A 180 -9.15 -6.61 0.45
N ASN A 181 -9.78 -6.91 1.57
CA ASN A 181 -11.23 -7.18 1.62
C ASN A 181 -12.02 -5.94 1.16
N HIS A 182 -11.65 -4.75 1.62
CA HIS A 182 -12.31 -3.49 1.23
C HIS A 182 -12.04 -3.07 -0.21
N THR A 183 -10.85 -3.36 -0.74
CA THR A 183 -10.42 -2.84 -2.05
C THR A 183 -10.62 -3.82 -3.21
N LEU A 184 -10.47 -5.12 -2.95
CA LEU A 184 -10.59 -6.18 -3.95
C LEU A 184 -11.81 -7.09 -3.74
N ASP A 185 -12.70 -6.76 -2.79
CA ASP A 185 -13.85 -7.60 -2.40
C ASP A 185 -13.43 -9.05 -2.08
N LYS A 186 -12.31 -9.16 -1.35
CA LYS A 186 -11.82 -10.45 -0.85
C LYS A 186 -12.60 -10.84 0.41
N HIS A 187 -12.49 -12.11 0.78
CA HIS A 187 -13.09 -12.65 2.01
C HIS A 187 -12.02 -13.33 2.86
N LEU A 188 -10.91 -12.62 3.06
CA LEU A 188 -9.77 -13.09 3.84
C LEU A 188 -10.02 -12.89 5.33
N SER A 189 -9.54 -13.83 6.13
CA SER A 189 -9.62 -13.82 7.57
C SER A 189 -8.26 -14.17 8.18
N PRO A 190 -8.04 -13.87 9.48
CA PRO A 190 -6.81 -14.25 10.15
C PRO A 190 -6.53 -15.77 10.10
N ALA A 191 -7.58 -16.60 9.95
CA ALA A 191 -7.45 -18.05 9.85
C ALA A 191 -6.86 -18.52 8.51
N ASP A 192 -6.85 -17.65 7.49
CA ASP A 192 -6.28 -17.95 6.18
C ASP A 192 -4.77 -17.73 6.14
N ILE A 193 -4.22 -16.98 7.11
CA ILE A 193 -2.78 -16.75 7.23
C ILE A 193 -2.09 -18.05 7.65
N LEU A 194 -1.19 -18.52 6.80
CA LEU A 194 -0.30 -19.64 7.08
C LEU A 194 1.01 -19.18 7.69
N GLU A 195 1.56 -18.09 7.15
CA GLU A 195 2.85 -17.55 7.57
C GLU A 195 2.96 -16.06 7.21
N THR A 196 3.74 -15.32 7.99
CA THR A 196 4.14 -13.95 7.70
C THR A 196 5.66 -13.84 7.78
N SER A 197 6.29 -13.11 6.87
CA SER A 197 7.70 -12.75 7.04
C SER A 197 7.90 -11.81 8.23
N GLU A 198 9.14 -11.67 8.69
CA GLU A 198 9.50 -10.52 9.51
C GLU A 198 9.22 -9.22 8.74
N ILE A 199 8.82 -8.17 9.46
CA ILE A 199 8.64 -6.86 8.84
C ILE A 199 10.00 -6.27 8.45
N GLY A 200 10.19 -6.12 7.15
CA GLY A 200 11.36 -5.46 6.58
C GLY A 200 11.24 -3.95 6.69
N GLN A 201 12.37 -3.28 6.92
CA GLN A 201 12.48 -1.83 6.76
C GLN A 201 13.62 -1.51 5.79
N ALA A 202 13.30 -0.84 4.68
CA ALA A 202 14.26 -0.38 3.70
C ALA A 202 14.36 1.14 3.75
N PHE A 203 15.57 1.68 3.90
CA PHE A 203 15.81 3.12 3.86
C PHE A 203 16.38 3.51 2.50
N ASP A 204 15.64 4.36 1.78
CA ASP A 204 16.12 5.03 0.59
C ASP A 204 16.71 6.39 0.97
N LYS A 205 17.99 6.57 0.63
CA LYS A 205 18.76 7.79 0.90
C LYS A 205 18.41 8.92 -0.05
N GLU A 206 18.00 8.61 -1.28
CA GLU A 206 17.73 9.60 -2.33
C GLU A 206 16.41 10.31 -2.07
N THR A 207 15.40 9.55 -1.68
CA THR A 207 14.07 10.06 -1.30
C THR A 207 13.93 10.35 0.20
N ASN A 208 14.94 9.99 1.01
CA ASN A 208 14.91 10.09 2.47
C ASN A 208 13.67 9.39 3.05
N SER A 209 13.49 8.13 2.68
CA SER A 209 12.27 7.35 2.86
C SER A 209 12.51 6.06 3.58
N ASN A 210 11.63 5.71 4.52
CA ASN A 210 11.60 4.37 5.10
C ASN A 210 10.37 3.65 4.57
N LEU A 211 10.61 2.53 3.88
CA LEU A 211 9.59 1.62 3.40
C LEU A 211 9.45 0.44 4.35
N ILE A 212 8.22 0.07 4.62
CA ILE A 212 7.80 -1.09 5.39
C ILE A 212 7.44 -2.18 4.39
N LEU A 213 8.00 -3.37 4.59
CA LEU A 213 7.80 -4.53 3.72
C LEU A 213 7.24 -5.70 4.53
N LEU A 214 6.24 -6.41 4.01
CA LEU A 214 5.67 -7.61 4.63
C LEU A 214 5.20 -8.60 3.55
N ILE A 215 5.56 -9.87 3.70
CA ILE A 215 5.00 -10.98 2.92
C ILE A 215 4.02 -11.75 3.79
N ILE A 216 2.84 -12.03 3.25
CA ILE A 216 1.80 -12.84 3.87
C ILE A 216 1.52 -14.02 2.95
N HIS A 217 1.65 -15.23 3.48
CA HIS A 217 1.30 -16.46 2.81
C HIS A 217 -0.10 -16.88 3.29
N VAL A 218 -1.04 -17.03 2.36
CA VAL A 218 -2.41 -17.47 2.65
C VAL A 218 -2.76 -18.76 1.93
N ARG A 219 -3.77 -19.45 2.45
CA ARG A 219 -4.25 -20.76 1.99
C ARG A 219 -5.28 -20.67 0.85
#